data_AF-A0A976L718-F1
#
_entry.id   AF-A0A976L718-F1
#
_cell.length_a   1.000
_cell.length_b   1.000
_cell.length_c   1.000
_cell.angle_alpha   90.00
_cell.angle_beta   90.00
_cell.angle_gamma   90.00
#
_symmetry.space_group_name_H-M   'P 1'
#
loop_
_entity.id
_entity.type
_entity.pdbx_description
1 polymer ?
#
loop_
_entity_poly.entity_id
_entity_poly.type
_entity_poly.pdbx_seq_one_letter_code
_entity_poly.pdbx_strand_id
1 'polypeptide(L)'
;QLSKKLFGDFVKLSLSGRYDKNTNFAGRFTPRASMVIKLAQDNNLRLSYQQAYRFPTTQNQWINLLVGGGTRLMGGLPQLRDFYKFNTNPAYTLASVNAFGASALAGAPNPALLKQQTFNEFKPESMSSFEIGYKGLWAKKLLIDVYVYSGKYNNFISGVTVLQSRNAAAPSPLDVLDANKRMAYSISTNADGEVSTKGWGLSLDYLLPRNFSVSGSIFSDEIGELPGGFISYFNTPKMRANIAINNSGFLCKNRLGFSANLHYQDGFIYEGTFSVGKLESYQTIDAVLTYKLPAMKSLVKAGGTNLLNKYYKTGYGSPAIGGLYYVSFAYNIY
;
A
#
# COMPACT_ATOMS: atom_id res chain seq x y z
N GLN A 1 -13.44 7.00 -23.61
CA GLN A 1 -13.93 7.76 -22.42
C GLN A 1 -15.05 8.67 -22.87
N LEU A 2 -16.10 8.81 -22.07
CA LEU A 2 -17.25 9.67 -22.35
C LEU A 2 -17.46 10.63 -21.18
N SER A 3 -17.81 11.87 -21.45
CA SER A 3 -18.19 12.84 -20.42
C SER A 3 -19.31 13.72 -20.92
N LYS A 4 -20.27 14.03 -20.05
CA LYS A 4 -21.42 14.88 -20.37
C LYS A 4 -21.70 15.82 -19.21
N LYS A 5 -21.91 17.09 -19.53
CA LYS A 5 -22.42 18.09 -18.59
C LYS A 5 -23.94 18.16 -18.74
N LEU A 6 -24.64 18.28 -17.62
CA LEU A 6 -26.10 18.29 -17.52
C LEU A 6 -26.54 19.51 -16.73
N PHE A 7 -27.75 19.99 -17.02
CA PHE A 7 -28.39 21.10 -16.29
C PHE A 7 -27.51 22.36 -16.20
N GLY A 8 -26.97 22.82 -17.36
CA GLY A 8 -26.16 24.03 -17.39
C GLY A 8 -24.87 23.94 -16.54
N ASP A 9 -24.16 22.82 -16.64
CA ASP A 9 -22.91 22.51 -15.91
C ASP A 9 -23.06 22.24 -14.41
N PHE A 10 -24.29 22.14 -13.90
CA PHE A 10 -24.54 21.77 -12.50
C PHE A 10 -24.04 20.34 -12.18
N VAL A 11 -24.20 19.40 -13.12
CA VAL A 11 -23.70 18.03 -12.98
C VAL A 11 -22.79 17.68 -14.15
N LYS A 12 -21.60 17.15 -13.87
CA LYS A 12 -20.72 16.54 -14.85
C LYS A 12 -20.58 15.04 -14.56
N LEU A 13 -21.00 14.22 -15.51
CA LEU A 13 -20.82 12.78 -15.49
C LEU A 13 -19.63 12.40 -16.37
N SER A 14 -18.83 11.42 -15.93
CA SER A 14 -17.75 10.84 -16.72
C SER A 14 -17.76 9.32 -16.58
N LEU A 15 -17.66 8.64 -17.71
CA LEU A 15 -17.57 7.18 -17.79
C LEU A 15 -16.31 6.80 -18.58
N SER A 16 -15.57 5.82 -18.09
CA SER A 16 -14.47 5.22 -18.81
C SER A 16 -14.39 3.73 -18.55
N GLY A 17 -13.74 3.02 -19.45
CA GLY A 17 -13.51 1.59 -19.35
C GLY A 17 -12.17 1.27 -19.96
N ARG A 18 -11.50 0.25 -19.42
CA ARG A 18 -10.27 -0.30 -19.98
C ARG A 18 -10.43 -1.81 -20.12
N TYR A 19 -10.00 -2.37 -21.24
CA TYR A 19 -9.86 -3.81 -21.40
C TYR A 19 -8.40 -4.16 -21.51
N ASP A 20 -7.96 -5.18 -20.78
CA ASP A 20 -6.58 -5.65 -20.81
C ASP A 20 -6.52 -7.17 -20.78
N LYS A 21 -5.50 -7.72 -21.45
CA LYS A 21 -5.22 -9.16 -21.49
C LYS A 21 -3.77 -9.40 -21.13
N ASN A 22 -3.54 -10.41 -20.32
CA ASN A 22 -2.22 -10.99 -20.10
C ASN A 22 -2.18 -12.40 -20.70
N THR A 23 -1.03 -12.90 -21.13
CA THR A 23 -0.88 -14.25 -21.71
C THR A 23 -1.46 -15.33 -20.80
N ASN A 24 -1.16 -15.29 -19.49
CA ASN A 24 -1.48 -16.37 -18.55
C ASN A 24 -2.86 -16.23 -17.87
N PHE A 25 -3.59 -15.13 -18.09
CA PHE A 25 -4.86 -14.86 -17.40
C PHE A 25 -5.93 -14.42 -18.38
N ALA A 26 -7.20 -14.70 -18.09
CA ALA A 26 -8.33 -14.20 -18.88
C ALA A 26 -8.31 -12.67 -18.99
N GLY A 27 -8.86 -12.16 -20.10
CA GLY A 27 -8.98 -10.72 -20.32
C GLY A 27 -9.95 -10.09 -19.33
N ARG A 28 -9.73 -8.81 -19.00
CA ARG A 28 -10.48 -8.11 -17.96
C ARG A 28 -10.92 -6.75 -18.44
N PHE A 29 -12.20 -6.45 -18.23
CA PHE A 29 -12.74 -5.11 -18.38
C PHE A 29 -12.80 -4.39 -17.03
N THR A 30 -12.47 -3.10 -17.01
CA THR A 30 -12.33 -2.29 -15.80
C THR A 30 -13.09 -0.98 -16.00
N PRO A 31 -14.34 -0.87 -15.50
CA PRO A 31 -15.13 0.34 -15.60
C PRO A 31 -14.74 1.38 -14.53
N ARG A 32 -14.98 2.64 -14.87
CA ARG A 32 -14.92 3.78 -13.94
C ARG A 32 -16.06 4.74 -14.25
N ALA A 33 -16.68 5.23 -13.19
CA ALA A 33 -17.73 6.24 -13.26
C ALA A 33 -17.43 7.33 -12.25
N SER A 34 -17.58 8.59 -12.65
CA SER A 34 -17.48 9.72 -11.72
C SER A 34 -18.56 10.75 -12.00
N MET A 35 -18.97 11.41 -10.93
CA MET A 35 -19.95 12.49 -10.94
C MET A 35 -19.38 13.65 -10.14
N VAL A 36 -19.46 14.84 -10.73
CA VAL A 36 -19.13 16.11 -10.05
C VAL A 36 -20.39 16.96 -10.05
N ILE A 37 -20.82 17.37 -8.87
CA ILE A 37 -21.98 18.22 -8.65
C ILE A 37 -21.48 19.59 -8.18
N LYS A 38 -21.70 20.62 -8.99
CA LYS A 38 -21.32 22.00 -8.70
C LYS A 38 -22.39 22.63 -7.78
N LEU A 39 -22.17 22.58 -6.47
CA LEU A 39 -23.09 23.12 -5.46
C LEU A 39 -23.15 24.67 -5.52
N ALA A 40 -22.00 25.30 -5.77
CA ALA A 40 -21.87 26.73 -6.00
C ALA A 40 -20.62 27.01 -6.83
N GLN A 41 -20.35 28.27 -7.15
CA GLN A 41 -19.08 28.65 -7.77
C GLN A 41 -17.91 28.17 -6.88
N ASP A 42 -16.97 27.44 -7.47
CA ASP A 42 -15.80 26.83 -6.82
C ASP A 42 -16.09 25.84 -5.68
N ASN A 43 -17.32 25.30 -5.62
CA ASN A 43 -17.73 24.35 -4.60
C ASN A 43 -18.35 23.12 -5.25
N ASN A 44 -17.71 21.97 -5.07
CA ASN A 44 -18.05 20.75 -5.78
C ASN A 44 -18.15 19.55 -4.83
N LEU A 45 -19.25 18.81 -4.93
CA LEU A 45 -19.35 17.45 -4.43
C LEU A 45 -18.90 16.49 -5.52
N ARG A 46 -18.16 15.44 -5.14
CA ARG A 46 -17.58 14.44 -6.01
C ARG A 46 -18.00 13.07 -5.53
N LEU A 47 -18.41 12.25 -6.47
CA LEU A 47 -18.70 10.84 -6.28
C LEU A 47 -17.90 10.07 -7.33
N SER A 48 -17.24 9.00 -6.93
CA SER A 48 -16.57 8.13 -7.89
C SER A 48 -16.71 6.67 -7.52
N TYR A 49 -16.85 5.85 -8.55
CA TYR A 49 -16.72 4.41 -8.52
C TYR A 49 -15.63 4.03 -9.51
N GLN A 50 -14.68 3.22 -9.06
CA GLN A 50 -13.66 2.70 -9.94
C GLN A 50 -13.33 1.27 -9.60
N GLN A 51 -13.19 0.45 -10.64
CA GLN A 51 -12.49 -0.80 -10.52
C GLN A 51 -11.02 -0.58 -10.89
N ALA A 52 -10.14 -1.28 -10.18
CA ALA A 52 -8.74 -1.44 -10.50
C ALA A 52 -8.42 -2.93 -10.44
N TYR A 53 -7.35 -3.32 -11.12
CA TYR A 53 -6.83 -4.66 -11.03
C TYR A 53 -5.31 -4.65 -11.22
N ARG A 54 -4.68 -5.73 -10.75
CA ARG A 54 -3.29 -6.03 -11.07
C ARG A 54 -3.18 -7.49 -11.51
N PHE A 55 -2.50 -7.71 -12.64
CA PHE A 55 -2.01 -9.04 -12.94
C PHE A 55 -0.96 -9.43 -11.89
N PRO A 56 -0.90 -10.70 -11.44
CA PRO A 56 0.15 -11.15 -10.56
C PRO A 56 1.53 -10.84 -11.18
N THR A 57 2.50 -10.46 -10.36
CA THR A 57 3.85 -10.17 -10.86
C THR A 57 4.49 -11.41 -11.47
N THR A 58 5.55 -11.26 -12.27
CA THR A 58 6.32 -12.42 -12.77
C THR A 58 6.82 -13.30 -11.63
N GLN A 59 7.20 -12.71 -10.49
CA GLN A 59 7.56 -13.43 -9.28
C GLN A 59 6.38 -14.21 -8.71
N ASN A 60 5.20 -13.60 -8.56
CA ASN A 60 4.01 -14.33 -8.10
C ASN A 60 3.59 -15.45 -9.05
N GLN A 61 3.88 -15.32 -10.34
CA GLN A 61 3.54 -16.33 -11.35
C GLN A 61 4.53 -17.49 -11.38
N TRP A 62 5.84 -17.19 -11.36
CA TRP A 62 6.88 -18.12 -11.81
C TRP A 62 8.05 -18.32 -10.85
N ILE A 63 8.09 -17.65 -9.68
CA ILE A 63 9.22 -17.86 -8.77
C ILE A 63 9.37 -19.35 -8.48
N ASN A 64 10.61 -19.83 -8.57
CA ASN A 64 10.94 -21.22 -8.28
C ASN A 64 12.34 -21.29 -7.65
N LEU A 65 12.45 -20.75 -6.44
CA LEU A 65 13.72 -20.53 -5.77
C LEU A 65 13.79 -21.33 -4.47
N LEU A 66 14.79 -22.21 -4.37
CA LEU A 66 15.13 -22.84 -3.09
C LEU A 66 15.90 -21.84 -2.24
N VAL A 67 15.38 -21.56 -1.04
CA VAL A 67 16.05 -20.74 -0.03
C VAL A 67 16.54 -21.63 1.12
N GLY A 68 17.39 -21.08 1.99
CA GLY A 68 17.90 -21.79 3.16
C GLY A 68 16.80 -22.41 4.03
N GLY A 69 17.11 -23.50 4.73
CA GLY A 69 16.16 -24.17 5.62
C GLY A 69 15.13 -25.08 4.94
N GLY A 70 15.36 -25.48 3.69
CA GLY A 70 14.49 -26.46 3.00
C GLY A 70 13.13 -25.90 2.58
N THR A 71 13.07 -24.58 2.33
CA THR A 71 11.86 -23.90 1.84
C THR A 71 12.07 -23.46 0.40
N ARG A 72 11.09 -23.71 -0.46
CA ARG A 72 11.06 -23.25 -1.85
C ARG A 72 9.98 -22.18 -2.02
N LEU A 73 10.39 -21.01 -2.48
CA LEU A 73 9.46 -19.98 -2.93
C LEU A 73 8.92 -20.40 -4.29
N MET A 74 7.60 -20.53 -4.39
CA MET A 74 6.90 -20.99 -5.59
C MET A 74 5.86 -19.97 -6.07
N GLY A 75 5.78 -19.77 -7.39
CA GLY A 75 4.70 -19.04 -8.02
C GLY A 75 3.36 -19.80 -7.97
N GLY A 76 2.26 -19.09 -8.20
CA GLY A 76 0.90 -19.61 -8.07
C GLY A 76 0.36 -20.31 -9.31
N LEU A 77 1.09 -20.29 -10.44
CA LEU A 77 0.64 -20.91 -11.67
C LEU A 77 0.64 -22.46 -11.56
N PRO A 78 -0.39 -23.14 -12.11
CA PRO A 78 -0.56 -24.59 -11.95
C PRO A 78 0.61 -25.42 -12.49
N GLN A 79 1.31 -24.92 -13.51
CA GLN A 79 2.47 -25.59 -14.12
C GLN A 79 3.56 -25.92 -13.09
N LEU A 80 3.76 -25.08 -12.06
CA LEU A 80 4.72 -25.37 -11.01
C LEU A 80 4.23 -26.47 -10.06
N ARG A 81 2.92 -26.52 -9.78
CA ARG A 81 2.33 -27.59 -8.96
C ARG A 81 2.37 -28.94 -9.68
N ASP A 82 2.15 -28.94 -10.99
CA ASP A 82 2.27 -30.13 -11.84
C ASP A 82 3.73 -30.61 -11.88
N PHE A 83 4.68 -29.68 -12.06
CA PHE A 83 6.11 -29.99 -12.01
C PHE A 83 6.54 -30.64 -10.69
N TYR A 84 5.99 -30.20 -9.56
CA TYR A 84 6.23 -30.78 -8.23
C TYR A 84 5.25 -31.89 -7.84
N LYS A 85 4.44 -32.38 -8.79
CA LYS A 85 3.57 -33.56 -8.63
C LYS A 85 2.59 -33.45 -7.46
N PHE A 86 1.99 -32.28 -7.24
CA PHE A 86 1.05 -32.07 -6.12
C PHE A 86 -0.20 -32.95 -6.18
N ASN A 87 -0.50 -33.51 -7.36
CA ASN A 87 -1.57 -34.46 -7.60
C ASN A 87 -1.26 -35.88 -7.09
N THR A 88 -0.01 -36.34 -7.16
CA THR A 88 0.39 -37.71 -6.73
C THR A 88 1.23 -37.71 -5.45
N ASN A 89 1.81 -36.57 -5.09
CA ASN A 89 2.53 -36.33 -3.86
C ASN A 89 1.87 -35.12 -3.15
N PRO A 90 0.89 -35.34 -2.28
CA PRO A 90 0.08 -34.27 -1.72
C PRO A 90 0.90 -33.31 -0.86
N ALA A 91 0.62 -32.02 -0.98
CA ALA A 91 1.16 -30.98 -0.11
C ALA A 91 0.13 -30.63 0.98
N TYR A 92 0.55 -30.69 2.24
CA TYR A 92 -0.32 -30.49 3.41
C TYR A 92 -0.16 -29.09 3.99
N THR A 93 -1.26 -28.54 4.51
CA THR A 93 -1.24 -27.22 5.17
C THR A 93 -0.35 -27.25 6.41
N LEU A 94 0.41 -26.18 6.66
CA LEU A 94 1.29 -26.09 7.83
C LEU A 94 0.53 -26.34 9.15
N ALA A 95 -0.67 -25.78 9.29
CA ALA A 95 -1.51 -25.97 10.47
C ALA A 95 -1.86 -27.45 10.70
N SER A 96 -2.20 -28.18 9.64
CA SER A 96 -2.53 -29.61 9.74
C SER A 96 -1.31 -30.48 10.09
N VAL A 97 -0.13 -30.13 9.57
CA VAL A 97 1.11 -30.84 9.92
C VAL A 97 1.50 -30.57 11.37
N ASN A 98 1.30 -29.35 11.87
CA ASN A 98 1.51 -29.05 13.29
C ASN A 98 0.56 -29.86 14.19
N ALA A 99 -0.72 -29.98 13.82
CA ALA A 99 -1.67 -30.82 14.55
C ALA A 99 -1.29 -32.31 14.50
N PHE A 100 -0.87 -32.82 13.34
CA PHE A 100 -0.37 -34.18 13.20
C PHE A 100 0.89 -34.42 14.03
N GLY A 101 1.84 -33.50 14.00
CA GLY A 101 3.06 -33.53 14.81
C GLY A 101 2.76 -33.58 16.30
N ALA A 102 1.79 -32.79 16.77
CA ALA A 102 1.33 -32.84 18.17
C ALA A 102 0.76 -34.22 18.55
N SER A 103 -0.03 -34.85 17.67
CA SER A 103 -0.53 -36.22 17.91
C SER A 103 0.60 -37.26 17.95
N ALA A 104 1.62 -37.10 17.10
CA ALA A 104 2.77 -37.99 17.06
C ALA A 104 3.63 -37.85 18.33
N LEU A 105 3.84 -36.61 18.82
CA LEU A 105 4.53 -36.35 20.09
C LEU A 105 3.77 -36.92 21.30
N ALA A 106 2.44 -36.99 21.22
CA ALA A 106 1.60 -37.64 22.22
C ALA A 106 1.64 -39.19 22.14
N GLY A 107 2.44 -39.78 21.25
CA GLY A 107 2.60 -41.24 21.11
C GLY A 107 1.51 -41.92 20.27
N ALA A 108 0.57 -41.17 19.70
CA ALA A 108 -0.49 -41.69 18.85
C ALA A 108 -0.57 -40.89 17.53
N PRO A 109 0.39 -41.09 16.59
CA PRO A 109 0.37 -40.40 15.31
C PRO A 109 -0.94 -40.67 14.57
N ASN A 110 -1.70 -39.61 14.29
CA ASN A 110 -2.96 -39.70 13.55
C ASN A 110 -2.88 -38.98 12.19
N PRO A 111 -2.56 -39.70 11.10
CA PRO A 111 -2.47 -39.12 9.76
C PRO A 111 -3.76 -38.47 9.26
N ALA A 112 -4.94 -38.81 9.81
CA ALA A 112 -6.20 -38.21 9.41
C ALA A 112 -6.31 -36.72 9.77
N LEU A 113 -5.41 -36.20 10.62
CA LEU A 113 -5.31 -34.77 10.92
C LEU A 113 -4.68 -33.97 9.78
N LEU A 114 -3.95 -34.62 8.87
CA LEU A 114 -3.34 -33.98 7.71
C LEU A 114 -4.43 -33.52 6.73
N LYS A 115 -4.36 -32.25 6.33
CA LYS A 115 -5.27 -31.65 5.36
C LYS A 115 -4.47 -31.20 4.16
N GLN A 116 -4.76 -31.79 3.00
CA GLN A 116 -4.16 -31.38 1.74
C GLN A 116 -4.58 -29.94 1.43
N GLN A 117 -3.62 -29.11 1.01
CA GLN A 117 -3.93 -27.76 0.55
C GLN A 117 -4.70 -27.84 -0.76
N THR A 118 -5.89 -27.26 -0.78
CA THR A 118 -6.65 -27.05 -2.01
C THR A 118 -6.18 -25.74 -2.64
N PHE A 119 -5.83 -25.77 -3.92
CA PHE A 119 -5.44 -24.58 -4.67
C PHE A 119 -6.52 -24.24 -5.68
N ASN A 120 -7.15 -23.09 -5.49
CA ASN A 120 -8.06 -22.52 -6.47
C ASN A 120 -7.27 -22.03 -7.71
N GLU A 121 -8.00 -21.72 -8.79
CA GLU A 121 -7.41 -21.07 -9.95
C GLU A 121 -6.75 -19.75 -9.54
N PHE A 122 -5.48 -19.58 -9.90
CA PHE A 122 -4.74 -18.36 -9.60
C PHE A 122 -5.20 -17.23 -10.52
N LYS A 123 -5.78 -16.19 -9.93
CA LYS A 123 -6.48 -15.09 -10.63
C LYS A 123 -5.80 -13.75 -10.37
N PRO A 124 -5.97 -12.78 -11.28
CA PRO A 124 -5.57 -11.41 -11.02
C PRO A 124 -6.39 -10.80 -9.87
N GLU A 125 -5.71 -10.03 -9.04
CA GLU A 125 -6.34 -9.28 -7.97
C GLU A 125 -7.07 -8.08 -8.55
N SER A 126 -8.25 -7.79 -8.01
CA SER A 126 -9.00 -6.58 -8.36
C SER A 126 -9.55 -5.90 -7.12
N MET A 127 -9.67 -4.59 -7.18
CA MET A 127 -10.26 -3.78 -6.12
C MET A 127 -11.34 -2.90 -6.75
N SER A 128 -12.52 -2.88 -6.13
CA SER A 128 -13.54 -1.88 -6.44
C SER A 128 -13.54 -0.85 -5.33
N SER A 129 -13.57 0.43 -5.67
CA SER A 129 -13.58 1.54 -4.73
C SER A 129 -14.75 2.46 -4.99
N PHE A 130 -15.38 2.92 -3.91
CA PHE A 130 -16.31 4.03 -3.90
C PHE A 130 -15.72 5.16 -3.08
N GLU A 131 -15.80 6.38 -3.60
CA GLU A 131 -15.35 7.58 -2.91
C GLU A 131 -16.42 8.67 -3.01
N ILE A 132 -16.68 9.34 -1.89
CA ILE A 132 -17.41 10.59 -1.83
C ILE A 132 -16.48 11.66 -1.26
N GLY A 133 -16.48 12.83 -1.88
CA GLY A 133 -15.65 13.93 -1.42
C GLY A 133 -16.20 15.29 -1.77
N TYR A 134 -15.78 16.29 -1.03
CA TYR A 134 -16.12 17.69 -1.23
C TYR A 134 -14.84 18.48 -1.48
N LYS A 135 -14.89 19.42 -2.43
CA LYS A 135 -13.81 20.37 -2.67
C LYS A 135 -14.37 21.77 -2.87
N GLY A 136 -13.94 22.71 -2.05
CA GLY A 136 -14.47 24.06 -2.02
C GLY A 136 -13.40 25.12 -1.86
N LEU A 137 -13.50 26.23 -2.61
CA LEU A 137 -12.70 27.44 -2.40
C LEU A 137 -13.57 28.53 -1.77
N TRP A 138 -13.37 28.78 -0.48
CA TRP A 138 -14.14 29.70 0.33
C TRP A 138 -13.46 31.07 0.36
N ALA A 139 -14.25 32.12 0.06
CA ALA A 139 -13.79 33.51 0.05
C ALA A 139 -12.49 33.75 -0.76
N LYS A 140 -12.20 32.89 -1.75
CA LYS A 140 -10.95 32.89 -2.55
C LYS A 140 -9.67 32.76 -1.72
N LYS A 141 -9.77 32.30 -0.46
CA LYS A 141 -8.63 32.24 0.47
C LYS A 141 -8.46 30.88 1.12
N LEU A 142 -9.55 30.15 1.37
CA LEU A 142 -9.52 28.85 2.03
C LEU A 142 -9.93 27.76 1.06
N LEU A 143 -8.99 26.90 0.65
CA LEU A 143 -9.30 25.68 -0.06
C LEU A 143 -9.54 24.56 0.96
N ILE A 144 -10.65 23.86 0.80
CA ILE A 144 -11.05 22.72 1.62
C ILE A 144 -11.19 21.53 0.68
N ASP A 145 -10.58 20.40 1.04
CA ASP A 145 -10.70 19.13 0.35
C ASP A 145 -10.96 18.03 1.39
N VAL A 146 -12.11 17.37 1.30
CA VAL A 146 -12.50 16.26 2.18
C VAL A 146 -12.91 15.09 1.33
N TYR A 147 -12.54 13.88 1.73
CA TYR A 147 -13.05 12.66 1.11
C TYR A 147 -13.12 11.52 2.13
N VAL A 148 -14.01 10.57 1.84
CA VAL A 148 -14.05 9.25 2.47
C VAL A 148 -14.22 8.22 1.37
N TYR A 149 -13.53 7.09 1.51
CA TYR A 149 -13.58 6.00 0.55
C TYR A 149 -13.74 4.64 1.24
N SER A 150 -14.27 3.69 0.49
CA SER A 150 -14.28 2.28 0.84
C SER A 150 -13.92 1.43 -0.38
N GLY A 151 -13.00 0.51 -0.17
CA GLY A 151 -12.50 -0.43 -1.15
C GLY A 151 -12.80 -1.88 -0.76
N LYS A 152 -13.16 -2.70 -1.74
CA LYS A 152 -13.27 -4.16 -1.59
C LYS A 152 -12.39 -4.85 -2.61
N TYR A 153 -11.52 -5.73 -2.15
CA TYR A 153 -10.67 -6.56 -2.97
C TYR A 153 -11.37 -7.89 -3.28
N ASN A 154 -11.11 -8.39 -4.49
CA ASN A 154 -11.48 -9.72 -4.95
C ASN A 154 -10.22 -10.42 -5.45
N ASN A 155 -10.07 -11.70 -5.10
CA ASN A 155 -8.90 -12.52 -5.40
C ASN A 155 -7.60 -11.88 -4.88
N PHE A 156 -7.58 -11.41 -3.63
CA PHE A 156 -6.39 -10.80 -3.04
C PHE A 156 -5.20 -11.76 -3.10
N ILE A 157 -4.09 -11.34 -3.68
CA ILE A 157 -2.90 -12.19 -3.83
C ILE A 157 -2.13 -12.19 -2.50
N SER A 158 -2.00 -13.38 -1.93
CA SER A 158 -1.25 -13.65 -0.70
C SER A 158 -0.38 -14.90 -0.91
N GLY A 159 0.07 -15.53 0.17
CA GLY A 159 0.87 -16.75 0.15
C GLY A 159 0.40 -17.78 1.17
N VAL A 160 0.61 -19.06 0.85
CA VAL A 160 0.40 -20.18 1.77
C VAL A 160 1.68 -21.00 1.88
N THR A 161 1.95 -21.53 3.07
CA THR A 161 3.05 -22.48 3.28
C THR A 161 2.49 -23.89 3.41
N VAL A 162 2.99 -24.79 2.58
CA VAL A 162 2.63 -26.20 2.57
C VAL A 162 3.88 -27.08 2.72
N LEU A 163 3.70 -28.28 3.26
CA LEU A 163 4.76 -29.26 3.43
C LEU A 163 4.46 -30.50 2.59
N GLN A 164 5.46 -30.98 1.86
CA GLN A 164 5.36 -32.14 0.98
C GLN A 164 6.52 -33.11 1.27
N SER A 165 6.33 -34.41 1.05
CA SER A 165 7.44 -35.38 1.09
C SER A 165 8.42 -35.11 -0.06
N ARG A 166 9.72 -35.26 0.20
CA ARG A 166 10.76 -35.29 -0.84
C ARG A 166 10.73 -36.59 -1.65
N ASN A 167 10.20 -37.68 -1.08
CA ASN A 167 10.04 -38.94 -1.77
C ASN A 167 8.76 -38.94 -2.62
N ALA A 168 8.82 -38.28 -3.77
CA ALA A 168 7.67 -38.17 -4.67
C ALA A 168 7.22 -39.51 -5.29
N ALA A 169 8.07 -40.56 -5.26
CA ALA A 169 7.73 -41.87 -5.79
C ALA A 169 6.90 -42.72 -4.80
N ALA A 170 7.13 -42.53 -3.50
CA ALA A 170 6.41 -43.22 -2.43
C ALA A 170 6.29 -42.31 -1.19
N PRO A 171 5.41 -41.29 -1.24
CA PRO A 171 5.30 -40.31 -0.16
C PRO A 171 4.71 -40.95 1.10
N SER A 172 5.34 -40.73 2.25
CA SER A 172 4.81 -41.14 3.55
C SER A 172 4.28 -39.94 4.33
N PRO A 173 3.14 -40.05 5.04
CA PRO A 173 2.69 -39.02 5.98
C PRO A 173 3.72 -38.63 7.03
N LEU A 174 4.60 -39.56 7.45
CA LEU A 174 5.64 -39.27 8.44
C LEU A 174 6.76 -38.38 7.88
N ASP A 175 6.94 -38.32 6.56
CA ASP A 175 8.01 -37.52 5.94
C ASP A 175 7.85 -36.04 6.26
N VAL A 176 6.61 -35.52 6.35
CA VAL A 176 6.36 -34.11 6.65
C VAL A 176 6.70 -33.70 8.08
N LEU A 177 6.93 -34.66 8.98
CA LEU A 177 7.41 -34.41 10.35
C LEU A 177 8.94 -34.34 10.43
N ASP A 178 9.66 -34.92 9.46
CA ASP A 178 11.13 -34.94 9.41
C ASP A 178 11.66 -33.84 8.46
N ALA A 179 12.44 -32.90 9.01
CA ALA A 179 13.00 -31.78 8.24
C ALA A 179 13.87 -32.22 7.05
N ASN A 180 14.50 -33.39 7.12
CA ASN A 180 15.35 -33.93 6.05
C ASN A 180 14.55 -34.62 4.95
N LYS A 181 13.33 -35.10 5.27
CA LYS A 181 12.46 -35.83 4.33
C LYS A 181 11.37 -34.97 3.73
N ARG A 182 11.17 -33.74 4.24
CA ARG A 182 10.18 -32.79 3.71
C ARG A 182 10.78 -31.65 2.89
N MET A 183 9.94 -31.08 2.05
CA MET A 183 10.15 -29.78 1.43
C MET A 183 9.01 -28.84 1.85
N ALA A 184 9.35 -27.65 2.30
CA ALA A 184 8.38 -26.58 2.48
C ALA A 184 8.24 -25.80 1.17
N TYR A 185 7.01 -25.45 0.81
CA TYR A 185 6.73 -24.58 -0.32
C TYR A 185 5.94 -23.37 0.17
N SER A 186 6.49 -22.17 -0.05
CA SER A 186 5.76 -20.91 0.15
C SER A 186 5.24 -20.46 -1.20
N ILE A 187 3.93 -20.58 -1.40
CA ILE A 187 3.28 -20.52 -2.72
C ILE A 187 2.38 -19.29 -2.78
N SER A 188 2.52 -18.50 -3.84
CA SER A 188 1.56 -17.41 -4.13
C SER A 188 0.18 -17.98 -4.45
N THR A 189 -0.86 -17.50 -3.78
CA THR A 189 -2.26 -17.90 -4.02
C THR A 189 -3.20 -16.71 -3.87
N ASN A 190 -4.44 -16.82 -4.31
CA ASN A 190 -5.48 -15.89 -3.88
C ASN A 190 -5.98 -16.30 -2.50
N ALA A 191 -6.21 -15.32 -1.63
CA ALA A 191 -6.80 -15.49 -0.31
C ALA A 191 -8.27 -15.88 -0.44
N ASP A 192 -8.74 -16.80 0.42
CA ASP A 192 -10.16 -17.17 0.51
C ASP A 192 -10.99 -16.14 1.30
N GLY A 193 -10.33 -15.24 2.05
CA GLY A 193 -10.96 -14.20 2.85
C GLY A 193 -11.25 -12.92 2.07
N GLU A 194 -12.27 -12.18 2.51
CA GLU A 194 -12.54 -10.84 1.99
C GLU A 194 -11.51 -9.84 2.55
N VAL A 195 -10.88 -9.08 1.67
CA VAL A 195 -10.02 -7.96 2.06
C VAL A 195 -10.72 -6.67 1.69
N SER A 196 -10.91 -5.78 2.66
CA SER A 196 -11.50 -4.46 2.44
C SER A 196 -10.58 -3.38 2.97
N THR A 197 -10.66 -2.19 2.39
CA THR A 197 -10.00 -1.00 2.93
C THR A 197 -11.03 0.11 3.08
N LYS A 198 -10.77 1.02 4.02
CA LYS A 198 -11.54 2.24 4.18
C LYS A 198 -10.59 3.34 4.61
N GLY A 199 -10.96 4.58 4.32
CA GLY A 199 -10.14 5.70 4.72
C GLY A 199 -10.82 7.01 4.45
N TRP A 200 -10.21 8.07 4.94
CA TRP A 200 -10.69 9.43 4.77
C TRP A 200 -9.51 10.40 4.78
N GLY A 201 -9.72 11.57 4.21
CA GLY A 201 -8.75 12.65 4.24
C GLY A 201 -9.42 14.01 4.34
N LEU A 202 -8.75 14.91 5.03
CA LEU A 202 -9.07 16.33 5.12
C LEU A 202 -7.81 17.12 4.79
N SER A 203 -7.94 18.10 3.91
CA SER A 203 -6.91 19.08 3.61
C SER A 203 -7.48 20.50 3.60
N LEU A 204 -6.72 21.42 4.16
CA LEU A 204 -7.04 22.84 4.27
C LEU A 204 -5.83 23.63 3.77
N ASP A 205 -6.02 24.56 2.83
CA ASP A 205 -5.00 25.54 2.44
C ASP A 205 -5.57 26.94 2.63
N TYR A 206 -4.97 27.73 3.51
CA TYR A 206 -5.43 29.07 3.83
C TYR A 206 -4.41 30.14 3.45
N LEU A 207 -4.83 31.05 2.57
CA LEU A 207 -4.10 32.25 2.21
C LEU A 207 -4.34 33.35 3.25
N LEU A 208 -3.28 33.77 3.91
CA LEU A 208 -3.25 34.83 4.90
C LEU A 208 -2.71 36.13 4.27
N PRO A 209 -3.00 37.30 4.87
CA PRO A 209 -2.38 38.56 4.46
C PRO A 209 -0.85 38.52 4.51
N ARG A 210 -0.19 39.47 3.83
CA ARG A 210 1.28 39.63 3.85
C ARG A 210 2.05 38.39 3.38
N ASN A 211 1.55 37.74 2.33
CA ASN A 211 2.17 36.57 1.68
C ASN A 211 2.28 35.31 2.55
N PHE A 212 1.56 35.25 3.67
CA PHE A 212 1.50 34.05 4.50
C PHE A 212 0.52 33.03 3.91
N SER A 213 0.82 31.75 4.12
CA SER A 213 -0.14 30.68 3.97
C SER A 213 0.07 29.62 5.04
N VAL A 214 -1.02 29.00 5.45
CA VAL A 214 -1.02 27.85 6.35
C VAL A 214 -1.72 26.72 5.63
N SER A 215 -1.12 25.55 5.59
CA SER A 215 -1.77 24.35 5.06
C SER A 215 -1.74 23.22 6.08
N GLY A 216 -2.76 22.39 6.01
CA GLY A 216 -2.92 21.22 6.86
C GLY A 216 -3.48 20.08 6.03
N SER A 217 -2.99 18.87 6.27
CA SER A 217 -3.60 17.65 5.78
C SER A 217 -3.56 16.60 6.87
N ILE A 218 -4.63 15.83 6.98
CA ILE A 218 -4.72 14.66 7.85
C ILE A 218 -5.52 13.59 7.12
N PHE A 219 -5.03 12.35 7.18
CA PHE A 219 -5.66 11.24 6.49
C PHE A 219 -5.43 9.94 7.25
N SER A 220 -6.37 9.02 7.07
CA SER A 220 -6.40 7.73 7.72
C SER A 220 -6.77 6.65 6.72
N ASP A 221 -6.04 5.54 6.78
CA ASP A 221 -6.23 4.39 5.92
C ASP A 221 -6.22 3.12 6.79
N GLU A 222 -7.28 2.33 6.70
CA GLU A 222 -7.46 1.10 7.47
C GLU A 222 -7.76 -0.07 6.54
N ILE A 223 -7.15 -1.21 6.82
CA ILE A 223 -7.57 -2.50 6.29
C ILE A 223 -8.61 -3.12 7.23
N GLY A 224 -9.59 -3.81 6.67
CA GLY A 224 -10.62 -4.53 7.42
C GLY A 224 -10.07 -5.73 8.17
N GLU A 225 -10.96 -6.44 8.86
CA GLU A 225 -10.59 -7.67 9.57
C GLU A 225 -10.06 -8.73 8.60
N LEU A 226 -8.97 -9.39 9.00
CA LEU A 226 -8.32 -10.42 8.21
C LEU A 226 -8.32 -11.74 9.01
N PRO A 227 -8.39 -12.90 8.35
CA PRO A 227 -8.29 -14.19 9.03
C PRO A 227 -7.00 -14.29 9.87
N GLY A 228 -7.05 -14.99 11.00
CA GLY A 228 -5.88 -15.20 11.85
C GLY A 228 -4.71 -15.84 11.09
N GLY A 229 -3.51 -15.29 11.23
CA GLY A 229 -2.30 -15.75 10.52
C GLY A 229 -2.16 -15.24 9.08
N PHE A 230 -3.11 -14.43 8.60
CA PHE A 230 -3.02 -13.76 7.30
C PHE A 230 -2.05 -12.57 7.36
N ILE A 231 -1.00 -12.61 6.54
CA ILE A 231 -0.05 -11.49 6.39
C ILE A 231 -0.51 -10.66 5.18
N SER A 232 -0.91 -9.43 5.45
CA SER A 232 -1.52 -8.53 4.48
C SER A 232 -0.48 -7.72 3.71
N TYR A 233 0.68 -7.49 4.32
CA TYR A 233 1.65 -6.48 3.90
C TYR A 233 1.06 -5.07 3.79
N PHE A 234 -0.04 -4.81 4.51
CA PHE A 234 -0.68 -3.50 4.59
C PHE A 234 0.11 -2.59 5.54
N ASN A 235 1.30 -2.20 5.09
CA ASN A 235 2.25 -1.38 5.82
C ASN A 235 1.87 0.10 5.78
N THR A 236 0.68 0.41 6.29
CA THR A 236 0.13 1.76 6.30
C THR A 236 -0.15 2.20 7.73
N PRO A 237 0.37 3.35 8.17
CA PRO A 237 0.01 3.94 9.46
C PRO A 237 -1.48 4.31 9.49
N LYS A 238 -2.11 4.15 10.65
CA LYS A 238 -3.52 4.49 10.82
C LYS A 238 -3.78 5.97 10.54
N MET A 239 -2.87 6.85 10.93
CA MET A 239 -3.00 8.29 10.72
C MET A 239 -1.68 8.91 10.26
N ARG A 240 -1.79 9.86 9.33
CA ARG A 240 -0.71 10.73 8.87
C ARG A 240 -1.21 12.16 8.83
N ALA A 241 -0.36 13.09 9.26
CA ALA A 241 -0.67 14.51 9.20
C ALA A 241 0.52 15.33 8.73
N ASN A 242 0.25 16.40 7.98
CA ASN A 242 1.24 17.40 7.59
C ASN A 242 0.67 18.78 7.86
N ILE A 243 1.44 19.64 8.53
CA ILE A 243 1.07 21.02 8.80
C ILE A 243 2.19 21.92 8.31
N ALA A 244 1.87 22.91 7.48
CA ALA A 244 2.82 23.86 6.95
C ALA A 244 2.46 25.29 7.32
N ILE A 245 3.49 26.09 7.55
CA ILE A 245 3.41 27.55 7.50
C ILE A 245 4.45 28.06 6.51
N ASN A 246 4.00 28.90 5.59
CA ASN A 246 4.83 29.42 4.53
C ASN A 246 4.68 30.94 4.43
N ASN A 247 5.77 31.58 4.01
CA ASN A 247 5.73 32.96 3.60
C ASN A 247 6.64 33.17 2.38
N SER A 248 6.10 33.73 1.30
CA SER A 248 6.88 33.90 0.07
C SER A 248 7.74 35.17 0.04
N GLY A 249 7.64 36.04 1.04
CA GLY A 249 8.42 37.28 1.20
C GLY A 249 7.80 38.17 2.29
N PHE A 250 8.37 38.20 3.50
CA PHE A 250 7.88 38.98 4.66
C PHE A 250 8.86 40.02 5.18
N LEU A 251 10.16 39.82 4.94
CA LEU A 251 11.22 40.73 5.38
C LEU A 251 12.13 41.14 4.21
N CYS A 252 12.97 42.14 4.48
CA CYS A 252 13.97 42.65 3.53
C CYS A 252 13.36 43.07 2.18
N LYS A 253 12.28 43.88 2.20
CA LYS A 253 11.53 44.27 1.00
C LYS A 253 11.01 43.05 0.21
N ASN A 254 10.39 42.10 0.91
CA ASN A 254 9.85 40.83 0.37
C ASN A 254 10.90 39.89 -0.25
N ARG A 255 12.18 40.07 0.09
CA ARG A 255 13.27 39.20 -0.38
C ARG A 255 13.44 37.95 0.47
N LEU A 256 13.16 38.03 1.77
CA LEU A 256 13.25 36.90 2.67
C LEU A 256 11.89 36.24 2.83
N GLY A 257 11.81 34.96 2.47
CA GLY A 257 10.67 34.07 2.70
C GLY A 257 11.10 32.83 3.47
N PHE A 258 10.12 32.04 3.91
CA PHE A 258 10.37 30.78 4.60
C PHE A 258 9.27 29.75 4.34
N SER A 259 9.58 28.50 4.64
CA SER A 259 8.63 27.40 4.75
C SER A 259 9.03 26.55 5.95
N ALA A 260 8.06 26.14 6.77
CA ALA A 260 8.25 25.18 7.83
C ALA A 260 7.10 24.17 7.78
N ASN A 261 7.44 22.88 7.82
CA ASN A 261 6.51 21.76 7.73
C ASN A 261 6.71 20.82 8.92
N LEU A 262 5.65 20.50 9.63
CA LEU A 262 5.58 19.42 10.60
C LEU A 262 4.97 18.20 9.92
N HIS A 263 5.69 17.08 9.93
CA HIS A 263 5.21 15.78 9.50
C HIS A 263 4.93 14.92 10.73
N TYR A 264 3.81 14.22 10.75
CA TYR A 264 3.45 13.25 11.77
C TYR A 264 2.97 11.95 11.14
N GLN A 265 3.40 10.83 11.73
CA GLN A 265 2.96 9.50 11.35
C GLN A 265 2.76 8.62 12.59
N ASP A 266 1.61 7.96 12.67
CA ASP A 266 1.36 6.93 13.68
C ASP A 266 2.34 5.76 13.57
N GLY A 267 2.59 5.12 14.70
CA GLY A 267 3.24 3.80 14.72
C GLY A 267 2.29 2.74 14.18
N PHE A 268 2.83 1.71 13.54
CA PHE A 268 2.04 0.61 12.98
C PHE A 268 2.84 -0.68 12.95
N ILE A 269 2.15 -1.81 12.81
CA ILE A 269 2.81 -3.09 12.62
C ILE A 269 3.28 -3.16 11.16
N TYR A 270 4.59 -3.22 11.00
CA TYR A 270 5.22 -3.46 9.72
C TYR A 270 5.37 -4.96 9.50
N GLU A 271 4.81 -5.43 8.40
CA GLU A 271 4.91 -6.80 7.92
C GLU A 271 5.90 -6.84 6.74
N GLY A 272 6.98 -7.59 6.88
CA GLY A 272 7.95 -7.83 5.83
C GLY A 272 8.27 -9.32 5.71
N THR A 273 8.81 -9.73 4.56
CA THR A 273 9.27 -11.11 4.36
C THR A 273 10.48 -11.47 5.25
N PHE A 274 11.27 -10.47 5.63
CA PHE A 274 12.44 -10.64 6.49
C PHE A 274 12.09 -10.60 7.99
N SER A 275 11.17 -9.72 8.38
CA SER A 275 10.80 -9.51 9.78
C SER A 275 9.45 -8.81 9.88
N VAL A 276 8.75 -9.06 10.98
CA VAL A 276 7.50 -8.40 11.36
C VAL A 276 7.73 -7.71 12.71
N GLY A 277 7.27 -6.48 12.86
CA GLY A 277 7.36 -5.78 14.14
C GLY A 277 6.67 -4.43 14.14
N LYS A 278 6.55 -3.83 15.33
CA LYS A 278 5.95 -2.50 15.52
C LYS A 278 6.95 -1.39 15.21
N LEU A 279 6.64 -0.56 14.22
CA LEU A 279 7.31 0.72 14.03
C LEU A 279 6.70 1.74 14.99
N GLU A 280 7.56 2.51 15.65
CA GLU A 280 7.13 3.61 16.51
C GLU A 280 6.66 4.81 15.68
N SER A 281 5.74 5.58 16.25
CA SER A 281 5.32 6.85 15.66
C SER A 281 6.50 7.82 15.59
N TYR A 282 6.49 8.69 14.59
CA TYR A 282 7.49 9.75 14.51
C TYR A 282 6.88 11.08 14.08
N GLN A 283 7.64 12.13 14.35
CA GLN A 283 7.39 13.45 13.81
C GLN A 283 8.69 14.11 13.39
N THR A 284 8.67 14.85 12.29
CA THR A 284 9.81 15.64 11.82
C THR A 284 9.38 17.06 11.56
N ILE A 285 10.32 18.00 11.76
CA ILE A 285 10.15 19.39 11.36
C ILE A 285 11.16 19.66 10.25
N ASP A 286 10.64 20.09 9.11
CA ASP A 286 11.44 20.50 7.96
C ASP A 286 11.28 22.01 7.82
N ALA A 287 12.37 22.74 7.58
CA ALA A 287 12.26 24.16 7.30
C ALA A 287 13.31 24.66 6.33
N VAL A 288 12.97 25.73 5.62
CA VAL A 288 13.86 26.40 4.68
C VAL A 288 13.63 27.90 4.72
N LEU A 289 14.72 28.66 4.77
CA LEU A 289 14.75 30.09 4.50
C LEU A 289 15.13 30.29 3.04
N THR A 290 14.41 31.19 2.36
CA THR A 290 14.69 31.57 0.97
C THR A 290 14.97 33.05 0.89
N TYR A 291 16.14 33.42 0.36
CA TYR A 291 16.50 34.81 0.11
C TYR A 291 16.59 35.07 -1.40
N LYS A 292 15.77 36.01 -1.88
CA LYS A 292 15.70 36.38 -3.31
C LYS A 292 16.70 37.50 -3.61
N LEU A 293 17.43 37.34 -4.71
CA LEU A 293 18.41 38.29 -5.24
C LEU A 293 18.01 38.72 -6.67
N PRO A 294 16.97 39.57 -6.84
CA PRO A 294 16.42 39.88 -8.17
C PRO A 294 17.43 40.53 -9.11
N ALA A 295 18.34 41.36 -8.58
CA ALA A 295 19.37 42.05 -9.39
C ALA A 295 20.32 41.08 -10.10
N MET A 296 20.52 39.88 -9.54
CA MET A 296 21.34 38.83 -10.14
C MET A 296 20.48 37.70 -10.72
N LYS A 297 19.15 37.86 -10.81
CA LYS A 297 18.21 36.80 -11.19
C LYS A 297 18.39 35.51 -10.36
N SER A 298 18.77 35.62 -9.09
CA SER A 298 19.10 34.46 -8.25
C SER A 298 18.21 34.32 -7.02
N LEU A 299 18.25 33.14 -6.41
CA LEU A 299 17.77 32.89 -5.06
C LEU A 299 18.72 31.93 -4.32
N VAL A 300 18.90 32.18 -3.04
CA VAL A 300 19.63 31.32 -2.11
C VAL A 300 18.63 30.69 -1.14
N LYS A 301 18.79 29.41 -0.86
CA LYS A 301 18.03 28.69 0.16
C LYS A 301 18.98 28.06 1.17
N ALA A 302 18.61 28.14 2.44
CA ALA A 302 19.26 27.39 3.51
C ALA A 302 18.17 26.70 4.30
N GLY A 303 18.26 25.38 4.45
CA GLY A 303 17.21 24.60 5.08
C GLY A 303 17.65 23.21 5.48
N GLY A 304 16.70 22.44 5.99
CA GLY A 304 16.91 21.04 6.29
C GLY A 304 15.61 20.29 6.52
N THR A 305 15.71 18.97 6.38
CA THR A 305 14.65 18.01 6.71
C THR A 305 15.00 17.33 8.03
N ASN A 306 13.99 17.07 8.88
CA ASN A 306 14.17 16.56 10.23
C ASN A 306 15.20 17.40 11.01
N LEU A 307 14.94 18.71 11.14
CA LEU A 307 15.84 19.70 11.73
C LEU A 307 16.29 19.36 13.14
N LEU A 308 15.45 18.64 13.90
CA LEU A 308 15.74 18.20 15.26
C LEU A 308 16.67 16.98 15.31
N ASN A 309 17.04 16.41 14.15
CA ASN A 309 17.91 15.25 13.99
C ASN A 309 17.48 14.06 14.86
N LYS A 310 16.17 13.87 15.06
CA LYS A 310 15.63 12.72 15.78
C LYS A 310 15.52 11.56 14.81
N TYR A 311 16.32 10.52 15.04
CA TYR A 311 16.35 9.35 14.16
C TYR A 311 15.03 8.58 14.23
N TYR A 312 14.50 8.24 13.06
CA TYR A 312 13.29 7.42 12.92
C TYR A 312 13.48 6.36 11.84
N LYS A 313 12.60 5.34 11.80
CA LYS A 313 12.61 4.27 10.79
C LYS A 313 11.24 4.19 10.12
N THR A 314 11.25 3.88 8.84
CA THR A 314 10.04 3.72 8.03
C THR A 314 9.75 2.25 7.66
N GLY A 315 10.64 1.33 8.04
CA GLY A 315 10.54 -0.10 7.78
C GLY A 315 11.51 -0.89 8.65
N TYR A 316 11.18 -2.15 8.94
CA TYR A 316 12.15 -3.07 9.54
C TYR A 316 13.20 -3.48 8.51
N GLY A 317 14.47 -3.48 8.93
CA GLY A 317 15.62 -3.68 8.04
C GLY A 317 16.08 -2.41 7.30
N SER A 318 15.31 -1.32 7.35
CA SER A 318 15.70 -0.04 6.77
C SER A 318 16.68 0.72 7.67
N PRO A 319 17.57 1.55 7.09
CA PRO A 319 18.39 2.48 7.86
C PRO A 319 17.52 3.49 8.60
N ALA A 320 18.02 3.99 9.73
CA ALA A 320 17.38 5.08 10.44
C ALA A 320 17.69 6.41 9.73
N ILE A 321 16.68 7.28 9.63
CA ILE A 321 16.75 8.56 8.92
C ILE A 321 16.97 9.68 9.94
N GLY A 322 18.10 10.40 9.79
CA GLY A 322 18.46 11.57 10.59
C GLY A 322 18.09 12.89 9.94
N GLY A 323 18.72 13.96 10.40
CA GLY A 323 18.61 15.31 9.82
C GLY A 323 19.47 15.45 8.56
N LEU A 324 18.94 16.15 7.56
CA LEU A 324 19.69 16.54 6.35
C LEU A 324 19.62 18.06 6.22
N TYR A 325 20.78 18.72 6.19
CA TYR A 325 20.89 20.17 6.09
C TYR A 325 21.56 20.53 4.77
N TYR A 326 21.08 21.61 4.14
CA TYR A 326 21.54 21.99 2.81
C TYR A 326 21.52 23.50 2.61
N VAL A 327 22.37 23.93 1.67
CA VAL A 327 22.34 25.25 1.05
C VAL A 327 22.20 25.05 -0.46
N SER A 328 21.31 25.81 -1.09
CA SER A 328 21.07 25.78 -2.53
C SER A 328 21.15 27.19 -3.09
N PHE A 329 21.82 27.32 -4.23
CA PHE A 329 21.82 28.52 -5.04
C PHE A 329 21.16 28.19 -6.38
N ALA A 330 20.22 29.01 -6.80
CA ALA A 330 19.60 28.91 -8.11
C ALA A 330 19.71 30.24 -8.85
N TYR A 331 20.04 30.17 -10.13
CA TYR A 331 20.13 31.30 -11.05
C TYR A 331 19.09 31.09 -12.16
N ASN A 332 18.27 32.10 -12.39
CA ASN A 332 17.27 32.09 -13.46
C ASN A 332 17.89 32.66 -14.75
N ILE A 333 17.95 31.82 -15.78
CA ILE A 333 18.52 32.13 -17.09
C ILE A 333 17.58 32.93 -18.00
N TYR A 334 16.30 33.09 -17.62
CA TYR A 334 15.30 33.85 -18.37
C TYR A 334 15.00 35.21 -17.71
#